data_AF-A0A2D4ZUW4-F1
#
_entry.id   AF-A0A2D4ZUW4-F1
#
_cell.length_a   1.000
_cell.length_b   1.000
_cell.length_c   1.000
_cell.angle_alpha   90.00
_cell.angle_beta   90.00
_cell.angle_gamma   90.00
#
_symmetry.space_group_name_H-M   'P 1'
#
loop_
_entity.id
_entity.type
_entity.pdbx_description
1 polymer ?
#
loop_
_entity_poly.entity_id
_entity_poly.type
_entity_poly.pdbx_seq_one_letter_code
_entity_poly.pdbx_strand_id
1 'polypeptide(L)'
;MSTLRKYRGIRVHTGDPSIGEYQGTNGLIYYIGSRITRNIPEDIQFSAGAAPVMESEFLSRHTPGKLTGLGVILDSTGKELFSFYPDSLINPASQNNQKVFTELRNPTFNNSKTLPAGDYEIVTFIPQIDDNVDRNPGDFSGDGGYYLVQGSAQLSIFGNIVAGPVTPIPVTQTPTPPPTVTVTPTPPPPPTQTATPVVEAPTPTPQVPTGIPYTLSYSEGVKGWPSFYSYNPDFMIGMNNYFYTFAGANLYRHNSNEKRNNFYGVQYPAKITTVFNMEPLRNKVFKTLSLESDSAWTSTMNTDIGQNAAIQNAWFELKEGNYYAAIKNVASSPATLNTFRFRSINGIGNTTGFNVTNPRIFNFSVPIDSIISIGDFLYYINVFDNQPKLAGIITAIGTSSITVDSTIPGATNPTSNTPLMLAAKNTLAESHGLLGHYMITTIENGSGANTELFALTADVFKSYP
;
A
#
# COMPACT_ATOMS: atom_id res chain seq x y z
N MET A 1 -5.12 -3.87 -21.37
CA MET A 1 -4.63 -4.85 -20.37
C MET A 1 -5.29 -4.54 -19.04
N SER A 2 -6.13 -5.44 -18.54
CA SER A 2 -6.58 -5.41 -17.15
C SER A 2 -5.33 -5.46 -16.27
N THR A 3 -5.17 -4.46 -15.39
CA THR A 3 -4.19 -4.52 -14.32
C THR A 3 -4.48 -5.76 -13.48
N LEU A 4 -3.76 -6.85 -13.71
CA LEU A 4 -3.56 -7.90 -12.73
C LEU A 4 -2.92 -7.23 -11.51
N ARG A 5 -3.76 -6.75 -10.58
CA ARG A 5 -3.31 -6.34 -9.26
C ARG A 5 -2.76 -7.59 -8.59
N LYS A 6 -1.44 -7.76 -8.67
CA LYS A 6 -0.72 -8.74 -7.88
C LYS A 6 -0.89 -8.34 -6.42
N TYR A 7 -1.79 -9.00 -5.69
CA TYR A 7 -1.79 -8.89 -4.25
C TYR A 7 -0.50 -9.50 -3.74
N ARG A 8 0.31 -8.68 -3.07
CA ARG A 8 1.64 -9.04 -2.57
C ARG A 8 1.45 -10.18 -1.56
N GLY A 9 1.83 -11.40 -1.96
CA GLY A 9 1.82 -12.55 -1.09
C GLY A 9 2.78 -12.36 0.08
N ILE A 10 2.47 -12.98 1.21
CA ILE A 10 3.28 -12.93 2.43
C ILE A 10 4.33 -14.03 2.34
N ARG A 11 5.59 -13.68 2.60
CA ARG A 11 6.68 -14.65 2.68
C ARG A 11 6.85 -15.08 4.13
N VAL A 12 6.76 -16.38 4.38
CA VAL A 12 7.11 -16.99 5.67
C VAL A 12 8.44 -17.71 5.50
N HIS A 13 9.38 -17.45 6.42
CA HIS A 13 10.68 -18.09 6.45
C HIS A 13 10.68 -19.28 7.42
N THR A 14 11.58 -20.24 7.20
CA THR A 14 11.67 -21.49 7.97
C THR A 14 12.13 -21.33 9.43
N GLY A 15 12.28 -20.10 9.92
CA GLY A 15 12.67 -19.79 11.31
C GLY A 15 11.67 -18.93 12.08
N ASP A 16 10.51 -18.62 11.50
CA ASP A 16 9.52 -17.77 12.15
C ASP A 16 8.77 -18.57 13.24
N PRO A 17 8.64 -18.05 14.48
CA PRO A 17 7.86 -18.72 15.53
C PRO A 17 6.40 -18.83 15.11
N SER A 18 5.76 -19.96 15.41
CA SER A 18 4.34 -20.13 15.11
C SER A 18 3.52 -19.08 15.88
N ILE A 19 2.62 -18.40 15.19
CA ILE A 19 1.73 -17.40 15.80
C ILE A 19 0.40 -18.02 16.28
N GLY A 20 0.22 -19.33 16.05
CA GLY A 20 -0.95 -20.10 16.46
C GLY A 20 -1.08 -21.42 15.69
N GLU A 21 -2.16 -22.13 15.97
CA GLU A 21 -2.55 -23.37 15.28
C GLU A 21 -3.80 -23.15 14.44
N TYR A 22 -3.89 -23.85 13.32
CA TYR A 22 -5.05 -23.87 12.43
C TYR A 22 -5.46 -25.32 12.17
N GLN A 23 -6.69 -25.68 12.52
CA GLN A 23 -7.25 -26.98 12.16
C GLN A 23 -7.87 -26.90 10.77
N GLY A 24 -7.30 -27.61 9.81
CA GLY A 24 -7.82 -27.67 8.45
C GLY A 24 -9.11 -28.47 8.33
N THR A 25 -9.85 -28.26 7.23
CA THR A 25 -11.04 -29.05 6.89
C THR A 25 -10.74 -30.54 6.69
N ASN A 26 -9.47 -30.89 6.46
CA ASN A 26 -8.99 -32.27 6.43
C ASN A 26 -8.73 -32.89 7.83
N GLY A 27 -8.99 -32.15 8.91
CA GLY A 27 -8.84 -32.60 10.29
C GLY A 27 -7.42 -32.53 10.86
N LEU A 28 -6.43 -32.12 10.05
CA LEU A 28 -5.04 -31.97 10.50
C LEU A 28 -4.79 -30.57 11.09
N ILE A 29 -3.80 -30.48 11.98
CA ILE A 29 -3.35 -29.22 12.59
C ILE A 29 -2.14 -28.69 11.82
N TYR A 30 -2.18 -27.41 11.48
CA TYR A 30 -1.10 -26.66 10.85
C TYR A 30 -0.65 -25.51 11.73
N TYR A 31 0.65 -25.32 11.84
CA TYR A 31 1.22 -24.19 12.57
C TYR A 31 1.23 -22.95 11.68
N ILE A 32 0.59 -21.87 12.15
CA ILE A 32 0.47 -20.62 11.42
C ILE A 32 1.80 -19.88 11.47
N GLY A 33 2.36 -19.57 10.29
CA GLY A 33 3.52 -18.69 10.16
C GLY A 33 3.12 -17.22 9.97
N SER A 34 2.02 -16.96 9.26
CA SER A 34 1.44 -15.62 9.13
C SER A 34 -0.05 -15.67 8.82
N ARG A 35 -0.77 -14.63 9.26
CA ARG A 35 -2.22 -14.46 9.07
C ARG A 35 -2.53 -13.00 8.81
N ILE A 36 -3.27 -12.72 7.75
CA ILE A 36 -3.56 -11.35 7.30
C ILE A 36 -4.96 -11.25 6.68
N THR A 37 -5.69 -10.20 7.03
CA THR A 37 -6.95 -9.83 6.36
C THR A 37 -6.68 -8.86 5.20
N ARG A 38 -7.37 -9.07 4.08
CA ARG A 38 -7.31 -8.24 2.88
C ARG A 38 -8.69 -8.00 2.30
N ASN A 39 -9.00 -6.73 2.05
CA ASN A 39 -10.17 -6.33 1.27
C ASN A 39 -9.83 -6.41 -0.23
N ILE A 40 -10.65 -7.12 -0.99
CA ILE A 40 -10.63 -7.16 -2.43
C ILE A 40 -11.80 -6.28 -2.93
N PRO A 41 -11.53 -5.16 -3.61
CA PRO A 41 -12.56 -4.16 -3.93
C PRO A 41 -13.44 -4.55 -5.13
N GLU A 42 -13.03 -5.53 -5.94
CA GLU A 42 -13.66 -5.88 -7.22
C GLU A 42 -13.61 -7.40 -7.43
N ASP A 43 -14.59 -7.95 -8.14
CA ASP A 43 -14.64 -9.37 -8.49
C ASP A 43 -13.42 -9.79 -9.32
N ILE A 44 -12.80 -10.90 -8.95
CA ILE A 44 -11.63 -11.49 -9.61
C ILE A 44 -12.05 -12.77 -10.36
N GLN A 45 -12.00 -12.76 -11.68
CA GLN A 45 -12.13 -13.97 -12.49
C GLN A 45 -10.81 -14.73 -12.61
N PHE A 46 -10.85 -16.02 -12.35
CA PHE A 46 -9.76 -16.96 -12.55
C PHE A 46 -9.77 -17.55 -13.96
N SER A 47 -8.59 -17.67 -14.56
CA SER A 47 -8.36 -18.32 -15.84
C SER A 47 -7.12 -19.23 -15.78
N ALA A 48 -6.85 -19.99 -16.84
CA ALA A 48 -5.60 -20.73 -16.93
C ALA A 48 -4.41 -19.76 -16.78
N GLY A 49 -3.50 -20.03 -15.84
CA GLY A 49 -2.37 -19.16 -15.48
C GLY A 49 -2.72 -17.91 -14.66
N ALA A 50 -3.98 -17.74 -14.23
CA ALA A 50 -4.43 -16.65 -13.38
C ALA A 50 -5.38 -17.19 -12.32
N ALA A 51 -4.82 -18.00 -11.42
CA ALA A 51 -5.48 -18.58 -10.27
C ALA A 51 -4.64 -18.32 -9.00
N PRO A 52 -5.17 -18.56 -7.79
CA PRO A 52 -4.35 -18.55 -6.59
C PRO A 52 -3.23 -19.59 -6.68
N VAL A 53 -2.02 -19.20 -6.27
CA VAL A 53 -0.82 -20.04 -6.36
C VAL A 53 -0.04 -20.05 -5.05
N MET A 54 0.53 -21.22 -4.74
CA MET A 54 1.50 -21.40 -3.68
C MET A 54 2.90 -21.47 -4.29
N GLU A 55 3.74 -20.49 -3.99
CA GLU A 55 5.17 -20.49 -4.33
C GLU A 55 5.98 -21.08 -3.17
N SER A 56 6.85 -22.03 -3.48
CA SER A 56 7.87 -22.57 -2.57
C SER A 56 9.26 -22.24 -3.13
N GLU A 57 10.12 -21.66 -2.31
CA GLU A 57 11.50 -21.30 -2.68
C GLU A 57 12.50 -21.95 -1.71
N PHE A 58 13.44 -22.71 -2.27
CA PHE A 58 14.52 -23.38 -1.56
C PHE A 58 15.81 -22.56 -1.69
N LEU A 59 16.37 -22.12 -0.56
CA LEU A 59 17.51 -21.21 -0.51
C LEU A 59 18.84 -21.93 -0.15
N SER A 60 18.79 -23.09 0.49
CA SER A 60 19.99 -23.86 0.87
C SER A 60 20.60 -24.65 -0.30
N ARG A 61 21.31 -23.97 -1.21
CA ARG A 61 21.85 -24.55 -2.45
C ARG A 61 22.81 -25.75 -2.30
N HIS A 62 23.35 -25.98 -1.11
CA HIS A 62 24.36 -27.01 -0.84
C HIS A 62 23.90 -28.07 0.16
N THR A 63 22.62 -28.07 0.53
CA THR A 63 22.05 -29.04 1.48
C THR A 63 20.94 -29.83 0.79
N PRO A 64 21.03 -31.18 0.75
CA PRO A 64 19.94 -32.00 0.24
C PRO A 64 18.69 -31.81 1.11
N GLY A 65 17.56 -31.56 0.44
CA GLY A 65 16.29 -31.35 1.11
C GLY A 65 15.19 -30.91 0.16
N LYS A 66 13.97 -30.99 0.68
CA LYS A 66 12.74 -30.51 0.03
C LYS A 66 12.02 -29.55 0.98
N LEU A 67 11.40 -28.53 0.40
CA LEU A 67 10.58 -27.56 1.11
C LEU A 67 9.22 -27.42 0.42
N THR A 68 8.17 -27.57 1.20
CA THR A 68 6.78 -27.47 0.74
C THR A 68 6.08 -26.33 1.48
N GLY A 69 5.70 -25.29 0.74
CA GLY A 69 4.87 -24.21 1.26
C GLY A 69 3.41 -24.65 1.38
N LEU A 70 2.75 -24.24 2.48
CA LEU A 70 1.34 -24.55 2.75
C LEU A 70 0.58 -23.29 3.16
N GLY A 71 -0.74 -23.27 2.92
CA GLY A 71 -1.59 -22.16 3.35
C GLY A 71 -3.06 -22.33 3.00
N VAL A 72 -3.87 -21.36 3.39
CA VAL A 72 -5.31 -21.34 3.17
C VAL A 72 -5.83 -19.91 2.99
N ILE A 73 -6.89 -19.76 2.19
CA ILE A 73 -7.64 -18.52 2.02
C ILE A 73 -9.06 -18.76 2.53
N LEU A 74 -9.52 -17.88 3.43
CA LEU A 74 -10.83 -17.94 4.06
C LEU A 74 -11.69 -16.75 3.62
N ASP A 75 -13.00 -16.94 3.54
CA ASP A 75 -13.95 -15.84 3.44
C ASP A 75 -14.17 -15.14 4.80
N SER A 76 -14.98 -14.08 4.80
CA SER A 76 -15.32 -13.31 5.99
C SER A 76 -16.06 -14.11 7.07
N THR A 77 -16.56 -15.32 6.76
CA THR A 77 -17.20 -16.23 7.71
C THR A 77 -16.24 -17.30 8.25
N GLY A 78 -14.98 -17.30 7.80
CA GLY A 78 -13.96 -18.28 8.16
C GLY A 78 -14.05 -19.58 7.36
N LYS A 79 -14.84 -19.64 6.30
CA LYS A 79 -14.95 -20.82 5.44
C LYS A 79 -13.77 -20.86 4.46
N GLU A 80 -13.18 -22.04 4.31
CA GLU A 80 -12.08 -22.25 3.35
C GLU A 80 -12.55 -22.14 1.91
N LEU A 81 -11.91 -21.23 1.17
CA LEU A 81 -12.09 -21.07 -0.26
C LEU A 81 -10.99 -21.75 -1.06
N PHE A 82 -9.75 -21.66 -0.59
CA PHE A 82 -8.58 -22.27 -1.22
C PHE A 82 -7.68 -22.88 -0.16
N SER A 83 -7.43 -24.18 -0.26
CA SER A 83 -6.60 -24.92 0.70
C SER A 83 -5.39 -25.48 -0.04
N PHE A 84 -4.21 -24.93 0.24
CA PHE A 84 -2.90 -25.37 -0.26
C PHE A 84 -2.27 -26.32 0.73
N TYR A 85 -3.03 -27.35 1.09
CA TYR A 85 -2.65 -28.42 1.99
C TYR A 85 -3.61 -29.61 1.74
N PRO A 86 -3.25 -30.85 2.12
CA PRO A 86 -1.98 -31.26 2.69
C PRO A 86 -0.81 -31.13 1.71
N ASP A 87 0.41 -31.32 2.21
CA ASP A 87 1.66 -31.23 1.44
C ASP A 87 1.69 -32.05 0.15
N SER A 88 0.98 -33.19 0.10
CA SER A 88 0.85 -34.03 -1.10
C SER A 88 0.20 -33.34 -2.31
N LEU A 89 -0.52 -32.23 -2.09
CA LEU A 89 -1.09 -31.42 -3.17
C LEU A 89 -0.09 -30.43 -3.77
N ILE A 90 1.05 -30.20 -3.11
CA ILE A 90 2.01 -29.16 -3.43
C ILE A 90 3.34 -29.78 -3.86
N ASN A 91 3.85 -29.36 -5.01
CA ASN A 91 5.17 -29.81 -5.46
C ASN A 91 6.26 -29.15 -4.60
N PRO A 92 7.18 -29.92 -3.99
CA PRO A 92 8.25 -29.36 -3.16
C PRO A 92 9.33 -28.67 -4.00
N ALA A 93 9.85 -27.55 -3.49
CA ALA A 93 11.09 -26.95 -3.96
C ALA A 93 12.30 -27.70 -3.39
N SER A 94 13.39 -27.80 -4.16
CA SER A 94 14.61 -28.52 -3.76
C SER A 94 15.85 -27.84 -4.32
N GLN A 95 17.04 -28.34 -3.95
CA GLN A 95 18.31 -27.85 -4.50
C GLN A 95 18.37 -27.83 -6.05
N ASN A 96 17.74 -28.82 -6.69
CA ASN A 96 17.71 -28.97 -8.15
C ASN A 96 16.59 -28.17 -8.81
N ASN A 97 15.54 -27.85 -8.05
CA ASN A 97 14.41 -27.07 -8.52
C ASN A 97 14.04 -26.04 -7.45
N GLN A 98 14.80 -24.94 -7.42
CA GLN A 98 14.84 -23.99 -6.31
C GLN A 98 13.54 -23.20 -6.13
N LYS A 99 12.72 -23.07 -7.18
CA LYS A 99 11.43 -22.37 -7.11
C LYS A 99 10.35 -23.20 -7.78
N VAL A 100 9.28 -23.47 -7.04
CA VAL A 100 8.15 -24.26 -7.53
C VAL A 100 6.86 -23.52 -7.27
N PHE A 101 6.03 -23.44 -8.29
CA PHE A 101 4.69 -22.87 -8.23
C PHE A 101 3.67 -23.99 -8.30
N THR A 102 2.74 -24.03 -7.35
CA THR A 102 1.60 -24.95 -7.40
C THR A 102 0.29 -24.17 -7.54
N GLU A 103 -0.39 -24.43 -8.65
CA GLU A 103 -1.78 -24.06 -8.89
C GLU A 103 -2.69 -25.22 -8.44
N LEU A 104 -3.79 -24.92 -7.74
CA LEU A 104 -4.80 -25.93 -7.43
C LEU A 104 -5.57 -26.30 -8.70
N ARG A 105 -5.48 -27.56 -9.14
CA ARG A 105 -6.12 -28.04 -10.38
C ARG A 105 -7.65 -28.05 -10.37
N ASN A 106 -8.29 -27.85 -9.23
CA ASN A 106 -9.73 -27.68 -9.09
C ASN A 106 -10.03 -27.08 -7.71
N PRO A 107 -10.08 -25.75 -7.57
CA PRO A 107 -10.67 -25.18 -6.37
C PRO A 107 -12.14 -25.61 -6.37
N THR A 108 -12.67 -26.02 -5.22
CA THR A 108 -14.10 -26.20 -4.97
C THR A 108 -14.80 -24.85 -5.02
N PHE A 109 -14.77 -24.24 -6.19
CA PHE A 109 -15.60 -23.13 -6.53
C PHE A 109 -16.93 -23.70 -7.02
N ASN A 110 -18.00 -23.25 -6.40
CA ASN A 110 -19.37 -23.48 -6.83
C ASN A 110 -19.60 -22.85 -8.22
N ASN A 111 -19.15 -23.51 -9.30
CA ASN A 111 -19.36 -23.24 -10.73
C ASN A 111 -19.05 -21.85 -11.33
N SER A 112 -18.69 -20.83 -10.55
CA SER A 112 -18.32 -19.50 -11.07
C SER A 112 -16.80 -19.31 -11.00
N LYS A 113 -16.10 -19.03 -12.08
CA LYS A 113 -14.63 -18.81 -11.98
C LYS A 113 -14.30 -17.45 -11.32
N THR A 114 -15.03 -17.00 -10.30
CA THR A 114 -15.03 -15.62 -9.80
C THR A 114 -14.89 -15.56 -8.29
N LEU A 115 -13.83 -14.97 -7.75
CA LEU A 115 -13.78 -14.55 -6.35
C LEU A 115 -14.44 -13.18 -6.20
N PRO A 116 -15.56 -13.05 -5.46
CA PRO A 116 -16.25 -11.76 -5.32
C PRO A 116 -15.40 -10.68 -4.65
N ALA A 117 -15.83 -9.42 -4.78
CA ALA A 117 -15.36 -8.35 -3.92
C ALA A 117 -15.76 -8.63 -2.46
N GLY A 118 -14.82 -8.46 -1.53
CA GLY A 118 -15.06 -8.77 -0.11
C GLY A 118 -13.79 -8.83 0.72
N ASP A 119 -13.98 -9.08 2.01
CA ASP A 119 -12.88 -9.31 2.95
C ASP A 119 -12.51 -10.79 3.00
N TYR A 120 -11.21 -11.05 2.89
CA TYR A 120 -10.63 -12.38 2.89
C TYR A 120 -9.50 -12.46 3.91
N GLU A 121 -9.38 -13.61 4.55
CA GLU A 121 -8.25 -13.92 5.43
C GLU A 121 -7.30 -14.87 4.72
N ILE A 122 -6.04 -14.47 4.62
CA ILE A 122 -4.97 -15.26 4.00
C ILE A 122 -4.07 -15.75 5.13
N VAL A 123 -3.97 -17.08 5.26
CA VAL A 123 -3.18 -17.73 6.28
C VAL A 123 -2.11 -18.58 5.61
N THR A 124 -0.85 -18.30 5.90
CA THR A 124 0.31 -19.09 5.44
C THR A 124 0.87 -19.86 6.61
N PHE A 125 1.10 -21.16 6.43
CA PHE A 125 1.63 -22.03 7.48
C PHE A 125 3.16 -22.07 7.44
N ILE A 126 3.75 -22.60 8.51
CA ILE A 126 5.17 -22.93 8.52
C ILE A 126 5.44 -23.98 7.44
N PRO A 127 6.41 -23.76 6.53
CA PRO A 127 6.73 -24.71 5.46
C PRO A 127 7.13 -26.07 6.02
N GLN A 128 6.72 -27.16 5.34
CA GLN A 128 7.17 -28.51 5.68
C GLN A 128 8.53 -28.78 5.03
N ILE A 129 9.42 -29.43 5.78
CA ILE A 129 10.76 -29.80 5.34
C ILE A 129 10.85 -31.33 5.34
N ASP A 130 11.31 -31.88 4.22
CA ASP A 130 11.73 -33.28 4.13
C ASP A 130 13.24 -33.31 3.87
N ASP A 131 13.99 -33.73 4.88
CA ASP A 131 15.46 -33.81 4.91
C ASP A 131 15.98 -35.23 4.59
N ASN A 132 15.09 -36.17 4.20
CA ASN A 132 15.40 -37.58 3.96
C ASN A 132 15.66 -37.93 2.48
N VAL A 133 15.95 -36.94 1.64
CA VAL A 133 16.24 -37.20 0.21
C VAL A 133 17.72 -37.56 0.04
N ASP A 134 17.98 -38.81 -0.33
CA ASP A 134 19.28 -39.39 -0.71
C ASP A 134 20.39 -39.37 0.35
N ARG A 135 20.10 -39.81 1.59
CA ARG A 135 21.18 -40.15 2.53
C ARG A 135 21.75 -41.52 2.21
N ASN A 136 22.93 -41.56 1.59
CA ASN A 136 23.76 -42.77 1.64
C ASN A 136 24.12 -43.02 3.13
N PRO A 137 23.92 -44.24 3.68
CA PRO A 137 24.15 -44.52 5.11
C PRO A 137 25.61 -44.33 5.61
N GLY A 138 26.53 -43.91 4.75
CA GLY A 138 27.97 -43.81 5.02
C GLY A 138 28.52 -42.41 5.30
N ASP A 139 27.73 -41.33 5.14
CA ASP A 139 28.23 -39.94 5.30
C ASP A 139 28.17 -39.40 6.73
N PHE A 140 28.13 -40.29 7.74
CA PHE A 140 28.33 -39.89 9.14
C PHE A 140 29.82 -39.61 9.40
N SER A 141 30.29 -38.44 8.96
CA SER A 141 31.36 -37.79 9.72
C SER A 141 30.76 -37.40 11.07
N GLY A 142 31.39 -37.87 12.15
CA GLY A 142 30.83 -38.00 13.50
C GLY A 142 30.50 -36.72 14.27
N ASP A 143 30.05 -35.66 13.62
CA ASP A 143 29.46 -34.49 14.27
C ASP A 143 27.99 -34.40 13.87
N GLY A 144 27.08 -34.62 14.83
CA GLY A 144 25.63 -34.53 14.67
C GLY A 144 25.13 -33.11 14.37
N GLY A 145 25.59 -32.52 13.26
CA GLY A 145 25.19 -31.21 12.80
C GLY A 145 23.81 -31.26 12.16
N TYR A 146 22.84 -30.56 12.76
CA TYR A 146 21.59 -30.22 12.09
C TYR A 146 21.90 -29.32 10.89
N TYR A 147 21.69 -29.82 9.67
CA TYR A 147 21.78 -28.98 8.49
C TYR A 147 20.55 -28.05 8.44
N LEU A 148 20.79 -26.74 8.52
CA LEU A 148 19.73 -25.75 8.44
C LEU A 148 19.25 -25.62 6.99
N VAL A 149 18.08 -26.19 6.70
CA VAL A 149 17.37 -25.95 5.44
C VAL A 149 16.68 -24.59 5.51
N GLN A 150 17.10 -23.68 4.64
CA GLN A 150 16.55 -22.34 4.49
C GLN A 150 15.66 -22.28 3.26
N GLY A 151 14.51 -21.64 3.41
CA GLY A 151 13.64 -21.31 2.30
C GLY A 151 12.49 -20.41 2.71
N SER A 152 11.60 -20.16 1.75
CA SER A 152 10.42 -19.34 1.97
C SER A 152 9.21 -19.87 1.19
N ALA A 153 8.03 -19.67 1.75
CA ALA A 153 6.75 -19.97 1.10
C ALA A 153 5.95 -18.67 0.92
N GLN A 154 5.31 -18.50 -0.22
CA GLN A 154 4.47 -17.34 -0.52
C GLN A 154 3.15 -17.72 -1.20
N LEU A 155 2.02 -17.44 -0.55
CA LEU A 155 0.68 -17.61 -1.11
C LEU A 155 0.24 -16.32 -1.81
N SER A 156 -0.18 -16.42 -3.06
CA SER A 156 -0.58 -15.26 -3.87
C SER A 156 -1.92 -15.49 -4.58
N ILE A 157 -2.72 -14.43 -4.70
CA ILE A 157 -3.98 -14.42 -5.46
C ILE A 157 -3.78 -13.60 -6.73
N PHE A 158 -4.02 -14.21 -7.89
CA PHE A 158 -3.96 -13.57 -9.20
C PHE A 158 -5.21 -13.91 -9.99
N GLY A 159 -5.75 -12.93 -10.72
CA GLY A 159 -6.89 -13.11 -11.60
C GLY A 159 -7.23 -11.82 -12.33
N ASN A 160 -8.17 -11.92 -13.26
CA ASN A 160 -8.65 -10.79 -14.05
C ASN A 160 -9.76 -10.07 -13.30
N ILE A 161 -9.62 -8.76 -13.12
CA ILE A 161 -10.70 -7.93 -12.58
C ILE A 161 -11.86 -7.95 -13.58
N VAL A 162 -13.07 -8.23 -13.08
CA VAL A 162 -14.30 -7.98 -13.83
C VAL A 162 -15.01 -6.81 -13.18
N ALA A 163 -15.25 -5.77 -13.97
CA ALA A 163 -16.13 -4.69 -13.58
C ALA A 163 -17.50 -5.30 -13.27
N GLY A 164 -17.91 -5.28 -12.01
CA GLY A 164 -19.24 -5.72 -11.61
C GLY A 164 -20.31 -4.95 -12.40
N PRO A 165 -21.49 -5.54 -12.65
CA PRO A 165 -22.58 -4.80 -13.26
C PRO A 165 -22.88 -3.56 -12.42
N VAL A 166 -22.81 -2.39 -13.05
CA VAL A 166 -23.31 -1.13 -12.47
C VAL A 166 -24.74 -1.39 -12.04
N THR A 167 -24.99 -1.47 -10.74
CA THR A 167 -26.34 -1.63 -10.20
C THR A 167 -27.05 -0.30 -10.42
N PRO A 168 -28.11 -0.23 -11.25
CA PRO A 168 -28.90 0.98 -11.37
C PRO A 168 -29.56 1.25 -10.01
N ILE A 169 -29.56 2.51 -9.58
CA ILE A 169 -30.30 2.98 -8.40
C ILE A 169 -31.76 2.51 -8.55
N PRO A 170 -32.34 1.77 -7.57
CA PRO A 170 -33.70 1.29 -7.70
C PRO A 170 -34.68 2.46 -7.58
N VAL A 171 -35.47 2.68 -8.63
CA VAL A 171 -36.67 3.52 -8.60
C VAL A 171 -37.78 2.71 -7.90
N THR A 172 -38.41 3.32 -6.90
CA THR A 172 -39.45 2.74 -6.05
C THR A 172 -40.58 2.10 -6.87
N GLN A 173 -40.86 0.81 -6.65
CA GLN A 173 -42.02 0.10 -7.22
C GLN A 173 -43.25 0.14 -6.30
N THR A 174 -44.43 0.22 -6.91
CA THR A 174 -45.75 -0.01 -6.31
C THR A 174 -46.12 -1.50 -6.46
N PRO A 175 -46.78 -2.15 -5.48
CA PRO A 175 -46.85 -3.62 -5.40
C PRO A 175 -48.00 -4.26 -6.21
N THR A 176 -47.77 -5.49 -6.69
CA THR A 176 -48.78 -6.41 -7.26
C THR A 176 -48.80 -7.73 -6.45
N PRO A 177 -49.95 -8.42 -6.27
CA PRO A 177 -50.13 -9.52 -5.30
C PRO A 177 -49.68 -10.93 -5.78
N PRO A 178 -49.67 -11.95 -4.88
CA PRO A 178 -48.94 -13.22 -5.03
C PRO A 178 -49.87 -14.44 -5.38
N PRO A 179 -49.46 -15.72 -5.23
CA PRO A 179 -49.11 -16.66 -6.31
C PRO A 179 -50.09 -17.85 -6.47
N THR A 180 -49.91 -18.67 -7.51
CA THR A 180 -50.57 -20.00 -7.64
C THR A 180 -49.56 -21.12 -7.90
N VAL A 181 -49.75 -22.21 -7.16
CA VAL A 181 -48.95 -23.44 -6.99
C VAL A 181 -49.28 -24.46 -8.09
N THR A 182 -48.34 -25.33 -8.51
CA THR A 182 -48.63 -26.73 -8.92
C THR A 182 -47.37 -27.62 -8.84
N VAL A 183 -47.58 -28.88 -8.45
CA VAL A 183 -46.60 -29.96 -8.14
C VAL A 183 -46.36 -30.97 -9.27
N THR A 184 -45.22 -31.66 -9.15
CA THR A 184 -44.49 -32.70 -9.92
C THR A 184 -45.27 -33.90 -10.50
N PRO A 185 -44.75 -34.58 -11.55
CA PRO A 185 -44.17 -35.93 -11.37
C PRO A 185 -42.89 -36.27 -12.20
N THR A 186 -42.14 -37.30 -11.77
CA THR A 186 -40.82 -37.81 -12.24
C THR A 186 -40.93 -38.95 -13.33
N PRO A 187 -39.85 -39.58 -13.88
CA PRO A 187 -39.39 -39.48 -15.29
C PRO A 187 -39.39 -40.81 -16.11
N PRO A 188 -38.97 -40.81 -17.41
CA PRO A 188 -38.45 -42.00 -18.11
C PRO A 188 -36.99 -41.83 -18.63
N PRO A 189 -36.30 -42.92 -19.05
CA PRO A 189 -34.83 -43.04 -19.07
C PRO A 189 -34.15 -42.49 -20.35
N PRO A 190 -32.80 -42.34 -20.36
CA PRO A 190 -32.09 -41.49 -21.31
C PRO A 190 -31.69 -42.21 -22.61
N PRO A 191 -31.76 -41.55 -23.78
CA PRO A 191 -31.10 -42.01 -25.00
C PRO A 191 -29.72 -41.34 -25.23
N THR A 192 -28.85 -42.11 -25.89
CA THR A 192 -27.43 -41.91 -26.18
C THR A 192 -27.11 -40.67 -27.02
N GLN A 193 -26.04 -39.94 -26.68
CA GLN A 193 -25.60 -38.71 -27.39
C GLN A 193 -24.81 -38.99 -28.67
N THR A 194 -25.19 -38.30 -29.75
CA THR A 194 -24.43 -38.16 -31.01
C THR A 194 -23.56 -36.89 -30.96
N ALA A 195 -22.31 -36.95 -31.43
CA ALA A 195 -21.34 -35.85 -31.35
C ALA A 195 -21.72 -34.62 -32.20
N THR A 196 -21.46 -33.42 -31.67
CA THR A 196 -21.71 -32.10 -32.30
C THR A 196 -20.40 -31.52 -32.89
N PRO A 197 -20.42 -30.84 -34.06
CA PRO A 197 -19.23 -30.35 -34.76
C PRO A 197 -18.55 -29.13 -34.10
N VAL A 198 -17.24 -28.99 -34.34
CA VAL A 198 -16.35 -27.96 -33.77
C VAL A 198 -16.53 -26.61 -34.47
N VAL A 199 -16.76 -25.55 -33.69
CA VAL A 199 -16.79 -24.14 -34.14
C VAL A 199 -15.39 -23.55 -33.98
N GLU A 200 -14.82 -23.00 -35.04
CA GLU A 200 -13.52 -22.33 -35.02
C GLU A 200 -13.59 -21.00 -34.26
N ALA A 201 -12.62 -20.77 -33.36
CA ALA A 201 -12.62 -19.64 -32.42
C ALA A 201 -12.28 -18.30 -33.11
N PRO A 202 -12.94 -17.18 -32.73
CA PRO A 202 -12.63 -15.86 -33.25
C PRO A 202 -11.30 -15.33 -32.69
N THR A 203 -10.41 -14.89 -33.58
CA THR A 203 -9.11 -14.29 -33.21
C THR A 203 -9.33 -12.99 -32.43
N PRO A 204 -8.82 -12.85 -31.20
CA PRO A 204 -9.03 -11.66 -30.38
C PRO A 204 -8.26 -10.46 -30.92
N THR A 205 -8.95 -9.32 -31.01
CA THR A 205 -8.36 -8.03 -31.40
C THR A 205 -7.47 -7.49 -30.27
N PRO A 206 -6.22 -7.04 -30.55
CA PRO A 206 -5.32 -6.50 -29.53
C PRO A 206 -5.93 -5.28 -28.82
N GLN A 207 -6.02 -5.34 -27.48
CA GLN A 207 -6.50 -4.24 -26.66
C GLN A 207 -5.35 -3.29 -26.30
N VAL A 208 -5.47 -2.03 -26.72
CA VAL A 208 -4.53 -0.93 -26.43
C VAL A 208 -4.52 -0.64 -24.91
N PRO A 209 -3.36 -0.61 -24.23
CA PRO A 209 -3.27 -0.26 -22.81
C PRO A 209 -3.83 1.14 -22.52
N THR A 210 -4.68 1.27 -21.50
CA THR A 210 -5.18 2.55 -20.99
C THR A 210 -4.34 2.99 -19.79
N GLY A 211 -3.36 3.85 -20.06
CA GLY A 211 -2.41 4.42 -19.09
C GLY A 211 -1.20 4.98 -19.83
N ILE A 212 -0.44 5.90 -19.22
CA ILE A 212 0.82 6.35 -19.82
C ILE A 212 1.82 5.19 -19.71
N PRO A 213 2.33 4.65 -20.84
CA PRO A 213 3.31 3.56 -20.81
C PRO A 213 4.64 4.05 -20.21
N TYR A 214 5.28 3.21 -19.40
CA TYR A 214 6.58 3.48 -18.78
C TYR A 214 7.58 2.40 -19.18
N THR A 215 8.87 2.76 -19.20
CA THR A 215 9.96 1.84 -19.55
C THR A 215 10.78 1.51 -18.30
N LEU A 216 11.09 0.24 -18.12
CA LEU A 216 11.92 -0.25 -17.02
C LEU A 216 13.25 -0.75 -17.58
N SER A 217 14.37 -0.43 -16.93
CA SER A 217 15.66 -1.05 -17.24
C SER A 217 16.15 -1.91 -16.09
N TYR A 218 16.52 -3.15 -16.41
CA TYR A 218 17.20 -4.04 -15.49
C TYR A 218 18.70 -3.72 -15.48
N SER A 219 19.30 -3.69 -14.29
CA SER A 219 20.74 -3.58 -14.11
C SER A 219 21.27 -4.91 -13.60
N GLU A 220 22.11 -5.56 -14.39
CA GLU A 220 22.80 -6.80 -14.00
C GLU A 220 23.70 -6.59 -12.77
N GLY A 221 24.33 -5.42 -12.65
CA GLY A 221 25.20 -5.09 -11.52
C GLY A 221 24.45 -5.02 -10.19
N VAL A 222 23.23 -4.46 -10.20
CA VAL A 222 22.36 -4.34 -9.02
C VAL A 222 21.41 -5.54 -8.88
N LYS A 223 21.37 -6.42 -9.90
CA LYS A 223 20.41 -7.53 -10.05
C LYS A 223 18.95 -7.10 -9.83
N GLY A 224 18.59 -5.92 -10.31
CA GLY A 224 17.29 -5.31 -10.05
C GLY A 224 16.87 -4.28 -11.11
N TRP A 225 15.75 -3.60 -10.87
CA TRP A 225 15.19 -2.57 -11.74
C TRP A 225 15.42 -1.18 -11.14
N PRO A 226 16.62 -0.58 -11.27
CA PRO A 226 16.93 0.69 -10.61
C PRO A 226 16.30 1.90 -11.28
N SER A 227 15.97 1.82 -12.58
CA SER A 227 15.53 3.00 -13.35
C SER A 227 14.16 2.80 -13.98
N PHE A 228 13.35 3.84 -13.82
CA PHE A 228 11.96 3.92 -14.23
C PHE A 228 11.81 5.15 -15.13
N TYR A 229 11.61 4.95 -16.44
CA TYR A 229 11.47 6.03 -17.39
C TYR A 229 10.00 6.29 -17.69
N SER A 230 9.59 7.55 -17.64
CA SER A 230 8.21 7.98 -17.96
C SER A 230 7.91 8.04 -19.47
N TYR A 231 8.89 7.71 -20.32
CA TYR A 231 8.75 7.67 -21.77
C TYR A 231 8.81 6.22 -22.28
N ASN A 232 8.21 5.96 -23.44
CA ASN A 232 8.10 4.63 -24.04
C ASN A 232 8.59 4.65 -25.49
N PRO A 233 9.87 4.31 -25.74
CA PRO A 233 10.39 4.13 -27.09
C PRO A 233 10.01 2.76 -27.67
N ASP A 234 10.05 2.65 -28.99
CA ASP A 234 9.93 1.38 -29.73
C ASP A 234 11.21 0.53 -29.55
N PHE A 235 12.37 1.19 -29.52
CA PHE A 235 13.68 0.53 -29.37
C PHE A 235 14.69 1.43 -28.68
N MET A 236 15.61 0.85 -27.91
CA MET A 236 16.67 1.54 -27.16
C MET A 236 18.01 0.90 -27.47
N ILE A 237 19.03 1.69 -27.80
CA ILE A 237 20.38 1.18 -28.06
C ILE A 237 21.45 2.18 -27.66
N GLY A 238 22.54 1.69 -27.06
CA GLY A 238 23.76 2.45 -26.84
C GLY A 238 24.75 2.22 -27.99
N MET A 239 25.33 3.30 -28.54
CA MET A 239 26.37 3.22 -29.58
C MET A 239 27.31 4.42 -29.47
N ASN A 240 28.62 4.18 -29.51
CA ASN A 240 29.67 5.22 -29.49
C ASN A 240 29.48 6.25 -28.36
N ASN A 241 29.29 5.80 -27.12
CA ASN A 241 29.03 6.62 -25.92
C ASN A 241 27.74 7.46 -25.93
N TYR A 242 26.89 7.32 -26.95
CA TYR A 242 25.58 7.95 -27.00
C TYR A 242 24.48 6.93 -26.76
N PHE A 243 23.41 7.41 -26.14
CA PHE A 243 22.18 6.67 -25.97
C PHE A 243 21.15 7.11 -27.00
N TYR A 244 20.59 6.15 -27.73
CA TYR A 244 19.63 6.38 -28.81
C TYR A 244 18.34 5.63 -28.56
N THR A 245 17.25 6.23 -29.01
CA THR A 245 15.93 5.59 -29.02
C THR A 245 15.20 5.82 -30.33
N PHE A 246 14.41 4.84 -30.73
CA PHE A 246 13.46 4.96 -31.83
C PHE A 246 12.08 5.17 -31.23
N ALA A 247 11.35 6.18 -31.68
CA ALA A 247 9.96 6.40 -31.29
C ALA A 247 9.17 6.99 -32.46
N GLY A 248 8.12 6.28 -32.89
CA GLY A 248 7.27 6.73 -33.99
C GLY A 248 8.07 6.94 -35.29
N ALA A 249 8.91 5.95 -35.63
CA ALA A 249 9.82 5.95 -36.79
C ALA A 249 10.91 7.04 -36.82
N ASN A 250 11.05 7.84 -35.75
CA ASN A 250 12.10 8.85 -35.63
C ASN A 250 13.23 8.37 -34.71
N LEU A 251 14.47 8.72 -35.07
CA LEU A 251 15.65 8.48 -34.25
C LEU A 251 15.88 9.68 -33.32
N TYR A 252 15.98 9.41 -32.02
CA TYR A 252 16.29 10.39 -30.99
C TYR A 252 17.64 10.07 -30.37
N ARG A 253 18.49 11.08 -30.28
CA ARG A 253 19.71 11.04 -29.48
C ARG A 253 19.44 11.67 -28.13
N HIS A 254 19.78 10.97 -27.07
CA HIS A 254 19.61 11.45 -25.70
C HIS A 254 20.82 12.27 -25.24
N ASN A 255 20.64 13.05 -24.17
CA ASN A 255 21.66 13.91 -23.55
C ASN A 255 22.23 15.01 -24.45
N SER A 256 21.62 15.32 -25.61
CA SER A 256 22.12 16.33 -26.54
C SER A 256 21.33 17.64 -26.60
N ASN A 257 20.22 17.76 -25.88
CA ASN A 257 19.36 18.94 -25.92
C ASN A 257 19.61 19.84 -24.69
N GLU A 258 19.39 21.14 -24.86
CA GLU A 258 19.43 22.12 -23.75
C GLU A 258 18.31 21.86 -22.74
N LYS A 259 17.09 21.58 -23.23
CA LYS A 259 15.93 21.25 -22.40
C LYS A 259 16.00 19.80 -21.93
N ARG A 260 16.27 19.60 -20.64
CA ARG A 260 16.35 18.31 -19.96
C ARG A 260 14.96 17.73 -19.68
N ASN A 261 14.87 16.41 -19.50
CA ASN A 261 13.64 15.65 -19.25
C ASN A 261 12.53 15.85 -20.30
N ASN A 262 12.90 16.22 -21.53
CA ASN A 262 11.98 16.28 -22.65
C ASN A 262 12.17 15.05 -23.53
N PHE A 263 11.15 14.20 -23.60
CA PHE A 263 11.18 12.96 -24.37
C PHE A 263 10.03 12.98 -25.37
N TYR A 264 10.37 12.93 -26.66
CA TYR A 264 9.41 12.92 -27.77
C TYR A 264 8.42 14.09 -27.74
N GLY A 265 8.88 15.27 -27.32
CA GLY A 265 8.10 16.50 -27.21
C GLY A 265 7.38 16.69 -25.87
N VAL A 266 7.35 15.68 -25.00
CA VAL A 266 6.68 15.74 -23.69
C VAL A 266 7.70 16.08 -22.60
N GLN A 267 7.37 17.06 -21.77
CA GLN A 267 8.20 17.45 -20.61
C GLN A 267 7.81 16.65 -19.38
N TYR A 268 8.80 16.05 -18.72
CA TYR A 268 8.61 15.33 -17.46
C TYR A 268 9.44 15.97 -16.34
N PRO A 269 9.03 15.81 -15.07
CA PRO A 269 9.88 16.13 -13.94
C PRO A 269 10.88 15.00 -13.65
N ALA A 270 12.06 15.33 -13.13
CA ALA A 270 12.95 14.36 -12.52
C ALA A 270 12.42 13.97 -11.14
N LYS A 271 12.37 12.66 -10.83
CA LYS A 271 11.94 12.14 -9.53
C LYS A 271 12.93 11.11 -9.01
N ILE A 272 13.29 11.25 -7.74
CA ILE A 272 14.14 10.28 -7.04
C ILE A 272 13.41 9.88 -5.76
N THR A 273 13.24 8.58 -5.56
CA THR A 273 12.67 8.03 -4.33
C THR A 273 13.72 7.18 -3.62
N THR A 274 13.95 7.49 -2.35
CA THR A 274 14.89 6.80 -1.47
C THR A 274 14.27 6.54 -0.10
N VAL A 275 14.95 5.77 0.73
CA VAL A 275 14.51 5.43 2.08
C VAL A 275 15.60 5.72 3.11
N PHE A 276 15.24 6.45 4.16
CA PHE A 276 16.05 6.60 5.36
C PHE A 276 15.63 5.55 6.39
N ASN A 277 16.47 4.53 6.61
CA ASN A 277 16.13 3.38 7.45
C ASN A 277 17.23 2.96 8.44
N MET A 278 18.20 3.83 8.75
CA MET A 278 19.25 3.54 9.74
C MET A 278 18.64 3.17 11.10
N GLU A 279 18.99 2.02 11.69
CA GLU A 279 18.31 1.44 12.87
C GLU A 279 16.79 1.25 12.65
N PRO A 280 16.36 0.29 11.80
CA PRO A 280 14.96 0.18 11.35
C PRO A 280 13.99 -0.31 12.44
N LEU A 281 14.47 -0.87 13.55
CA LEU A 281 13.63 -1.35 14.66
C LEU A 281 13.39 -0.30 15.75
N ARG A 282 13.91 0.93 15.56
CA ARG A 282 13.85 1.98 16.55
C ARG A 282 12.97 3.12 16.06
N ASN A 283 12.08 3.60 16.93
CA ASN A 283 11.31 4.82 16.67
C ASN A 283 12.26 6.02 16.59
N LYS A 284 12.12 6.78 15.50
CA LYS A 284 12.95 7.96 15.22
C LYS A 284 12.08 9.14 14.83
N VAL A 285 12.60 10.34 15.07
CA VAL A 285 12.00 11.58 14.59
C VAL A 285 12.94 12.21 13.56
N PHE A 286 12.43 12.40 12.35
CA PHE A 286 13.09 13.09 11.25
C PHE A 286 12.73 14.57 11.31
N LYS A 287 13.72 15.46 11.46
CA LYS A 287 13.48 16.89 11.65
C LYS A 287 13.72 17.73 10.41
N THR A 288 14.71 17.36 9.62
CA THR A 288 15.26 18.20 8.57
C THR A 288 15.55 17.36 7.35
N LEU A 289 15.63 18.03 6.21
CA LEU A 289 16.15 17.48 4.98
C LEU A 289 17.20 18.44 4.45
N SER A 290 18.35 17.91 4.04
CA SER A 290 19.38 18.66 3.37
C SER A 290 19.73 18.02 2.02
N LEU A 291 19.86 18.87 1.01
CA LEU A 291 20.20 18.51 -0.37
C LEU A 291 21.60 19.05 -0.66
N GLU A 292 22.53 18.15 -0.99
CA GLU A 292 23.78 18.54 -1.65
C GLU A 292 23.49 18.63 -3.15
N SER A 293 22.98 19.78 -3.58
CA SER A 293 22.51 20.03 -4.93
C SER A 293 22.79 21.48 -5.35
N ASP A 294 22.87 21.70 -6.65
CA ASP A 294 22.93 23.04 -7.24
C ASP A 294 21.56 23.75 -7.30
N SER A 295 20.47 23.05 -6.98
CA SER A 295 19.13 23.63 -6.94
C SER A 295 18.28 23.05 -5.82
N ALA A 296 17.21 23.75 -5.44
CA ALA A 296 16.23 23.25 -4.47
C ALA A 296 15.18 22.37 -5.15
N TRP A 297 14.86 21.23 -4.53
CA TRP A 297 13.90 20.25 -5.06
C TRP A 297 12.67 20.18 -4.16
N THR A 298 11.48 19.98 -4.75
CA THR A 298 10.28 19.74 -3.95
C THR A 298 10.35 18.34 -3.36
N SER A 299 10.11 18.20 -2.06
CA SER A 299 10.28 16.93 -1.35
C SER A 299 8.96 16.49 -0.71
N THR A 300 8.66 15.20 -0.78
CA THR A 300 7.52 14.56 -0.10
C THR A 300 8.03 13.36 0.69
N MET A 301 7.54 13.19 1.91
CA MET A 301 8.06 12.21 2.85
C MET A 301 6.94 11.50 3.56
N ASN A 302 7.02 10.18 3.63
CA ASN A 302 6.05 9.33 4.31
C ASN A 302 6.78 8.38 5.26
N THR A 303 6.17 8.11 6.40
CA THR A 303 6.67 7.13 7.37
C THR A 303 5.60 6.07 7.64
N ASP A 304 5.94 5.04 8.40
CA ASP A 304 5.01 4.01 8.84
C ASP A 304 4.08 4.45 9.99
N ILE A 305 4.51 5.42 10.81
CA ILE A 305 3.77 5.90 12.00
C ILE A 305 3.16 7.29 11.77
N GLY A 306 3.98 8.24 11.31
CA GLY A 306 3.60 9.62 11.03
C GLY A 306 3.01 9.81 9.64
N GLN A 307 2.12 10.80 9.52
CA GLN A 307 1.47 11.20 8.26
C GLN A 307 2.46 11.80 7.25
N ASN A 308 1.95 12.18 6.07
CA ASN A 308 2.74 12.78 5.00
C ASN A 308 3.32 14.14 5.42
N ALA A 309 4.59 14.37 5.09
CA ALA A 309 5.21 15.69 5.11
C ALA A 309 5.59 16.12 3.68
N ALA A 310 5.68 17.42 3.46
CA ALA A 310 6.23 17.96 2.23
C ALA A 310 7.08 19.20 2.53
N ILE A 311 8.07 19.44 1.68
CA ILE A 311 8.88 20.65 1.67
C ILE A 311 8.81 21.20 0.24
N GLN A 312 8.26 22.40 0.08
CA GLN A 312 8.31 23.08 -1.21
C GLN A 312 9.74 23.53 -1.49
N ASN A 313 10.15 23.54 -2.77
CA ASN A 313 11.47 24.03 -3.18
C ASN A 313 11.80 25.41 -2.60
N ALA A 314 10.81 26.31 -2.51
CA ALA A 314 10.96 27.66 -1.95
C ALA A 314 11.21 27.71 -0.43
N TRP A 315 11.04 26.60 0.29
CA TRP A 315 11.28 26.52 1.74
C TRP A 315 12.72 26.12 2.07
N PHE A 316 13.51 25.72 1.06
CA PHE A 316 14.93 25.45 1.25
C PHE A 316 15.72 26.76 1.30
N GLU A 317 16.57 26.86 2.32
CA GLU A 317 17.54 27.93 2.46
C GLU A 317 18.93 27.35 2.18
N LEU A 318 19.71 28.04 1.34
CA LEU A 318 21.09 27.65 1.08
C LEU A 318 21.94 28.01 2.31
N LYS A 319 22.52 27.00 2.97
CA LYS A 319 23.38 27.12 4.16
C LYS A 319 24.63 26.29 3.96
N GLU A 320 25.79 26.93 4.10
CA GLU A 320 27.09 26.25 4.00
C GLU A 320 27.29 25.45 2.69
N GLY A 321 26.65 25.87 1.60
CA GLY A 321 26.71 25.20 0.30
C GLY A 321 25.62 24.14 0.05
N ASN A 322 24.82 23.80 1.06
CA ASN A 322 23.74 22.82 0.96
C ASN A 322 22.37 23.48 1.14
N TYR A 323 21.36 22.97 0.43
CA TYR A 323 19.99 23.41 0.65
C TYR A 323 19.44 22.73 1.88
N TYR A 324 18.95 23.50 2.86
CA TYR A 324 18.45 23.00 4.12
C TYR A 324 17.02 23.44 4.35
N ALA A 325 16.16 22.52 4.79
CA ALA A 325 14.80 22.82 5.19
C ALA A 325 14.34 21.94 6.36
N ALA A 326 13.51 22.52 7.23
CA ALA A 326 12.80 21.76 8.24
C ALA A 326 11.66 20.95 7.61
N ILE A 327 11.50 19.70 8.06
CA ILE A 327 10.38 18.84 7.67
C ILE A 327 9.13 19.38 8.32
N LYS A 328 8.16 19.76 7.49
CA LYS A 328 6.85 20.25 7.94
C LYS A 328 5.77 19.23 7.63
N ASN A 329 4.98 18.87 8.65
CA ASN A 329 3.80 18.05 8.45
C ASN A 329 2.80 18.81 7.58
N VAL A 330 2.36 18.17 6.50
CA VAL A 330 1.28 18.69 5.64
C VAL A 330 -0.04 18.02 5.96
N ALA A 331 -0.18 17.47 7.17
CA ALA A 331 -1.46 17.07 7.73
C ALA A 331 -2.44 18.20 7.47
N SER A 332 -3.44 17.89 6.64
CA SER A 332 -4.36 18.84 6.03
C SER A 332 -4.83 19.86 7.04
N SER A 333 -4.78 21.14 6.68
CA SER A 333 -5.69 22.12 7.26
C SER A 333 -7.07 21.84 6.64
N PRO A 334 -8.09 21.34 7.36
CA PRO A 334 -8.19 21.02 8.79
C PRO A 334 -7.78 19.58 9.16
N ALA A 335 -7.30 19.42 10.39
CA ALA A 335 -6.80 18.16 10.95
C ALA A 335 -7.87 17.05 10.88
N THR A 336 -7.52 15.90 10.30
CA THR A 336 -8.38 14.72 10.28
C THR A 336 -8.42 14.06 11.65
N LEU A 337 -9.52 13.40 12.03
CA LEU A 337 -9.70 12.77 13.35
C LEU A 337 -8.52 11.87 13.78
N ASN A 338 -7.86 11.22 12.81
CA ASN A 338 -6.71 10.37 13.04
C ASN A 338 -5.49 11.14 13.60
N THR A 339 -5.36 12.44 13.33
CA THR A 339 -4.32 13.31 13.88
C THR A 339 -4.51 13.65 15.36
N PHE A 340 -5.69 13.39 15.93
CA PHE A 340 -5.97 13.73 17.33
C PHE A 340 -5.21 12.88 18.35
N ARG A 341 -4.59 11.79 17.90
CA ARG A 341 -3.69 10.95 18.71
C ARG A 341 -2.32 11.58 18.94
N PHE A 342 -1.98 12.67 18.23
CA PHE A 342 -0.68 13.32 18.33
C PHE A 342 -0.69 14.42 19.40
N ARG A 343 0.48 14.71 19.99
CA ARG A 343 0.65 15.63 21.14
C ARG A 343 0.41 17.13 20.83
N SER A 344 -0.15 17.46 19.67
CA SER A 344 -0.34 18.84 19.19
C SER A 344 -1.72 19.43 19.52
N ILE A 345 -2.50 18.77 20.38
CA ILE A 345 -3.83 19.23 20.82
C ILE A 345 -3.83 19.53 22.29
N ASN A 346 -4.37 20.70 22.62
CA ASN A 346 -4.51 21.18 23.97
C ASN A 346 -5.99 21.38 24.28
N GLY A 347 -6.43 20.87 25.44
CA GLY A 347 -7.77 21.17 25.95
C GLY A 347 -7.83 22.58 26.51
N ILE A 348 -8.89 23.31 26.19
CA ILE A 348 -9.12 24.65 26.75
C ILE A 348 -10.16 24.55 27.88
N GLY A 349 -11.32 23.99 27.58
CA GLY A 349 -12.45 23.89 28.51
C GLY A 349 -13.79 24.16 27.84
N ASN A 350 -14.85 24.18 28.65
CA ASN A 350 -16.20 24.43 28.15
C ASN A 350 -16.45 25.93 27.95
N THR A 351 -17.15 26.29 26.88
CA THR A 351 -17.56 27.68 26.67
C THR A 351 -18.73 28.07 27.56
N THR A 352 -18.88 29.36 27.82
CA THR A 352 -20.06 29.97 28.46
C THR A 352 -21.05 30.54 27.44
N GLY A 353 -20.62 30.70 26.19
CA GLY A 353 -21.43 31.14 25.05
C GLY A 353 -20.58 31.53 23.86
N PHE A 354 -21.22 31.63 22.68
CA PHE A 354 -20.56 32.03 21.44
C PHE A 354 -21.51 32.78 20.50
N ASN A 355 -20.97 33.58 19.58
CA ASN A 355 -21.71 34.13 18.44
C ASN A 355 -21.46 33.29 17.17
N VAL A 356 -22.46 33.29 16.28
CA VAL A 356 -22.40 32.54 15.01
C VAL A 356 -21.90 33.39 13.83
N THR A 357 -21.83 34.71 13.99
CA THR A 357 -21.37 35.65 12.97
C THR A 357 -19.85 35.67 12.90
N ASN A 358 -19.27 35.67 11.70
CA ASN A 358 -17.83 35.81 11.53
C ASN A 358 -17.37 37.26 11.80
N PRO A 359 -16.28 37.51 12.56
CA PRO A 359 -15.48 36.52 13.30
C PRO A 359 -16.26 35.97 14.51
N ARG A 360 -16.19 34.65 14.71
CA ARG A 360 -16.85 33.98 15.84
C ARG A 360 -16.01 34.19 17.10
N ILE A 361 -16.66 34.31 18.23
CA ILE A 361 -16.09 34.64 19.54
C ILE A 361 -16.66 33.62 20.52
N PHE A 362 -15.76 32.85 21.11
CA PHE A 362 -16.07 31.87 22.14
C PHE A 362 -15.64 32.44 23.49
N ASN A 363 -16.55 32.45 24.47
CA ASN A 363 -16.29 32.97 25.81
C ASN A 363 -16.11 31.83 26.80
N PHE A 364 -15.26 32.06 27.81
CA PHE A 364 -14.91 31.09 28.84
C PHE A 364 -15.06 31.72 30.23
N SER A 365 -15.22 30.88 31.27
CA SER A 365 -15.25 31.33 32.67
C SER A 365 -13.87 31.47 33.30
N VAL A 366 -12.84 30.98 32.61
CA VAL A 366 -11.44 31.00 33.06
C VAL A 366 -10.59 31.84 32.10
N PRO A 367 -9.47 32.41 32.59
CA PRO A 367 -8.50 33.02 31.71
C PRO A 367 -7.87 32.03 30.74
N ILE A 368 -7.62 32.46 29.51
CA ILE A 368 -6.92 31.67 28.49
C ILE A 368 -5.42 31.82 28.69
N ASP A 369 -4.73 30.70 28.91
CA ASP A 369 -3.28 30.65 29.04
C ASP A 369 -2.59 30.70 27.67
N SER A 370 -1.29 31.02 27.69
CA SER A 370 -0.34 31.08 26.58
C SER A 370 -0.14 29.77 25.80
N ILE A 371 -0.82 28.69 26.17
CA ILE A 371 -0.73 27.39 25.50
C ILE A 371 -1.31 27.41 24.07
N ILE A 372 -2.15 28.39 23.73
CA ILE A 372 -2.71 28.58 22.37
C ILE A 372 -2.14 29.84 21.72
N SER A 373 -2.04 29.82 20.38
CA SER A 373 -1.42 30.89 19.59
C SER A 373 -2.39 31.38 18.50
N ILE A 374 -2.23 32.63 18.07
CA ILE A 374 -2.91 33.13 16.87
C ILE A 374 -2.44 32.31 15.66
N GLY A 375 -3.38 31.85 14.83
CA GLY A 375 -3.14 30.95 13.70
C GLY A 375 -3.35 29.46 13.99
N ASP A 376 -3.61 29.08 15.24
CA ASP A 376 -4.00 27.71 15.61
C ASP A 376 -5.45 27.41 15.17
N PHE A 377 -5.77 26.13 15.01
CA PHE A 377 -7.13 25.69 14.70
C PHE A 377 -7.92 25.43 15.98
N LEU A 378 -9.12 25.98 16.07
CA LEU A 378 -10.04 25.73 17.17
C LEU A 378 -11.05 24.65 16.79
N TYR A 379 -11.20 23.65 17.65
CA TYR A 379 -12.17 22.56 17.53
C TYR A 379 -13.12 22.57 18.72
N TYR A 380 -14.30 22.00 18.50
CA TYR A 380 -15.32 21.83 19.53
C TYR A 380 -15.87 20.41 19.53
N ILE A 381 -16.25 19.93 20.71
CA ILE A 381 -16.98 18.68 20.92
C ILE A 381 -18.30 19.05 21.57
N ASN A 382 -19.41 18.70 20.91
CA ASN A 382 -20.73 18.86 21.51
C ASN A 382 -20.95 17.76 22.56
N VAL A 383 -21.73 18.06 23.60
CA VAL A 383 -21.95 17.18 24.75
C VAL A 383 -22.47 15.77 24.38
N PHE A 384 -23.13 15.63 23.23
CA PHE A 384 -23.72 14.37 22.74
C PHE A 384 -23.02 13.78 21.50
N ASP A 385 -22.03 14.48 20.96
CA ASP A 385 -21.33 14.09 19.75
C ASP A 385 -19.84 14.08 20.10
N ASN A 386 -19.32 12.92 20.50
CA ASN A 386 -17.95 12.73 21.00
C ASN A 386 -16.90 12.81 19.87
N GLN A 387 -17.15 13.67 18.88
CA GLN A 387 -16.37 13.86 17.67
C GLN A 387 -15.97 15.34 17.56
N PRO A 388 -14.66 15.65 17.54
CA PRO A 388 -14.18 17.02 17.36
C PRO A 388 -14.53 17.54 15.97
N LYS A 389 -15.18 18.71 15.94
CA LYS A 389 -15.55 19.44 14.74
C LYS A 389 -14.83 20.78 14.70
N LEU A 390 -14.50 21.26 13.51
CA LEU A 390 -13.74 22.49 13.34
C LEU A 390 -14.62 23.72 13.60
N ALA A 391 -14.17 24.63 14.46
CA ALA A 391 -14.81 25.92 14.71
C ALA A 391 -14.27 27.03 13.80
N GLY A 392 -12.96 27.05 13.54
CA GLY A 392 -12.27 28.10 12.78
C GLY A 392 -10.76 28.17 13.05
N ILE A 393 -10.09 29.17 12.47
CA ILE A 393 -8.69 29.54 12.80
C ILE A 393 -8.71 30.68 13.82
N ILE A 394 -7.91 30.60 14.87
CA ILE A 394 -7.78 31.64 15.89
C ILE A 394 -7.15 32.90 15.28
N THR A 395 -7.87 34.03 15.36
CA THR A 395 -7.41 35.34 14.89
C THR A 395 -7.10 36.31 16.03
N ALA A 396 -7.70 36.12 17.21
CA ALA A 396 -7.36 36.87 18.41
C ALA A 396 -7.64 36.06 19.69
N ILE A 397 -6.88 36.35 20.75
CA ILE A 397 -7.04 35.75 22.08
C ILE A 397 -7.22 36.91 23.06
N GLY A 398 -8.38 36.96 23.71
CA GLY A 398 -8.65 37.84 24.84
C GLY A 398 -8.40 37.13 26.17
N THR A 399 -8.56 37.85 27.29
CA THR A 399 -8.35 37.28 28.62
C THR A 399 -9.20 36.04 28.87
N SER A 400 -10.47 36.03 28.45
CA SER A 400 -11.39 34.90 28.60
C SER A 400 -12.23 34.65 27.34
N SER A 401 -11.69 35.02 26.18
CA SER A 401 -12.36 34.83 24.89
C SER A 401 -11.38 34.44 23.79
N ILE A 402 -11.86 33.65 22.84
CA ILE A 402 -11.12 33.27 21.64
C ILE A 402 -11.93 33.69 20.42
N THR A 403 -11.32 34.50 19.56
CA THR A 403 -11.91 34.93 18.30
C THR A 403 -11.35 34.08 17.17
N VAL A 404 -12.22 33.56 16.30
CA VAL A 404 -11.86 32.72 15.16
C VAL A 404 -12.47 33.22 13.86
N ASP A 405 -11.74 33.01 12.77
CA ASP A 405 -12.27 33.08 11.40
C ASP A 405 -12.87 31.73 11.02
N SER A 406 -14.17 31.74 10.70
CA SER A 406 -14.92 30.56 10.32
C SER A 406 -15.15 30.44 8.81
N THR A 407 -14.50 31.26 7.99
CA THR A 407 -14.61 31.18 6.52
C THR A 407 -13.81 30.03 5.90
N ILE A 408 -13.01 29.33 6.72
CA ILE A 408 -12.20 28.19 6.28
C ILE A 408 -13.08 26.98 5.91
N PRO A 409 -12.66 26.17 4.92
CA PRO A 409 -13.35 24.93 4.56
C PRO A 409 -13.49 23.97 5.75
N GLY A 410 -14.71 23.43 5.94
CA GLY A 410 -14.99 22.45 7.00
C GLY A 410 -15.35 23.04 8.37
N ALA A 411 -15.35 24.36 8.54
CA ALA A 411 -15.78 24.99 9.79
C ALA A 411 -17.32 24.87 9.96
N THR A 412 -17.73 24.31 11.09
CA THR A 412 -19.15 24.14 11.47
C THR A 412 -19.46 24.86 12.78
N ASN A 413 -20.74 24.99 13.11
CA ASN A 413 -21.19 25.64 14.34
C ASN A 413 -21.49 24.62 15.44
N PRO A 414 -21.11 24.88 16.71
CA PRO A 414 -21.66 24.14 17.84
C PRO A 414 -23.19 24.23 17.86
N THR A 415 -23.82 23.16 18.34
CA THR A 415 -25.28 23.09 18.49
C THR A 415 -25.71 23.28 19.94
N SER A 416 -24.74 23.35 20.87
CA SER A 416 -24.94 23.61 22.28
C SER A 416 -24.19 24.89 22.68
N ASN A 417 -24.63 25.54 23.76
CA ASN A 417 -23.99 26.76 24.27
C ASN A 417 -22.73 26.50 25.11
N THR A 418 -22.49 25.25 25.51
CA THR A 418 -21.38 24.84 26.38
C THR A 418 -20.55 23.68 25.79
N PRO A 419 -20.14 23.70 24.50
CA PRO A 419 -19.25 22.68 23.96
C PRO A 419 -17.89 22.70 24.65
N LEU A 420 -17.24 21.54 24.69
CA LEU A 420 -15.84 21.43 25.08
C LEU A 420 -14.96 21.91 23.92
N MET A 421 -14.03 22.82 24.20
CA MET A 421 -13.13 23.39 23.19
C MET A 421 -11.72 22.81 23.30
N LEU A 422 -11.15 22.56 22.14
CA LEU A 422 -9.79 22.05 21.96
C LEU A 422 -9.07 22.93 20.93
N ALA A 423 -7.80 23.24 21.16
CA ALA A 423 -6.96 23.91 20.17
C ALA A 423 -5.96 22.90 19.59
N ALA A 424 -5.88 22.84 18.26
CA ALA A 424 -4.85 22.11 17.54
C ALA A 424 -3.82 23.11 17.01
N LYS A 425 -2.56 22.88 17.37
CA LYS A 425 -1.45 23.71 16.87
C LYS A 425 -1.38 23.66 15.35
N ASN A 426 -1.05 24.80 14.73
CA ASN A 426 -0.79 24.83 13.30
C ASN A 426 0.45 23.98 12.98
N THR A 427 0.25 22.87 12.28
CA THR A 427 1.29 21.88 11.96
C THR A 427 2.40 22.40 11.05
N LEU A 428 2.15 23.48 10.30
CA LEU A 428 3.16 24.17 9.49
C LEU A 428 4.02 25.14 10.30
N ALA A 429 3.46 25.74 11.35
CA ALA A 429 4.17 26.69 12.22
C ALA A 429 4.90 25.94 13.36
N GLU A 430 4.23 25.01 14.01
CA GLU A 430 4.74 24.20 15.13
C GLU A 430 5.00 22.77 14.66
N SER A 431 5.94 22.61 13.71
CA SER A 431 6.25 21.28 13.19
C SER A 431 7.24 20.52 14.06
N HIS A 432 6.81 19.34 14.52
CA HIS A 432 7.64 18.46 15.34
C HIS A 432 8.45 17.44 14.53
N GLY A 433 8.48 17.56 13.20
CA GLY A 433 9.07 16.56 12.31
C GLY A 433 8.17 15.34 12.12
N LEU A 434 8.73 14.31 11.49
CA LEU A 434 8.05 13.03 11.22
C LEU A 434 8.52 11.94 12.17
N LEU A 435 7.59 11.24 12.81
CA LEU A 435 7.87 10.07 13.65
C LEU A 435 7.74 8.79 12.83
N GLY A 436 8.74 7.91 12.84
CA GLY A 436 8.67 6.62 12.18
C GLY A 436 9.91 5.76 12.37
N HIS A 437 9.80 4.49 11.98
CA HIS A 437 10.93 3.56 11.89
C HIS A 437 11.76 3.79 10.63
N TYR A 438 11.16 4.31 9.58
CA TYR A 438 11.84 4.70 8.36
C TYR A 438 11.07 5.85 7.70
N MET A 439 11.74 6.57 6.81
CA MET A 439 11.14 7.63 6.02
C MET A 439 11.41 7.39 4.55
N ILE A 440 10.35 7.14 3.77
CA ILE A 440 10.41 7.13 2.32
C ILE A 440 10.37 8.59 1.88
N THR A 441 11.38 9.02 1.14
CA THR A 441 11.52 10.40 0.66
C THR A 441 11.53 10.40 -0.85
N THR A 442 10.62 11.16 -1.45
CA THR A 442 10.58 11.43 -2.89
C THR A 442 10.86 12.89 -3.12
N ILE A 443 11.92 13.19 -3.88
CA ILE A 443 12.25 14.53 -4.33
C ILE A 443 11.94 14.68 -5.81
N GLU A 444 11.51 15.87 -6.22
CA GLU A 444 11.03 16.17 -7.56
C GLU A 444 11.54 17.53 -8.03
N ASN A 445 12.02 17.58 -9.28
CA ASN A 445 12.43 18.80 -9.95
C ASN A 445 11.78 18.88 -11.34
N GLY A 446 10.98 19.92 -11.55
CA GLY A 446 10.28 20.20 -12.80
C GLY A 446 11.04 21.10 -13.77
N SER A 447 12.26 21.53 -13.44
CA SER A 447 13.07 22.40 -14.28
C SER A 447 13.51 21.68 -15.56
N GLY A 448 13.55 22.43 -16.67
CA GLY A 448 14.16 21.99 -17.92
C GLY A 448 15.67 22.26 -17.99
N ALA A 449 16.25 22.90 -16.98
CA ALA A 449 17.68 23.19 -16.91
C ALA A 449 18.48 21.97 -16.44
N ASN A 450 19.81 22.03 -16.57
CA ASN A 450 20.69 21.10 -15.87
C ASN A 450 20.56 21.29 -14.35
N THR A 451 20.63 20.18 -13.62
CA THR A 451 20.73 20.19 -12.16
C THR A 451 21.52 18.96 -11.73
N GLU A 452 22.28 19.12 -10.66
CA GLU A 452 23.09 18.09 -10.04
C GLU A 452 22.62 17.87 -8.60
N LEU A 453 22.51 16.60 -8.21
CA LEU A 453 22.24 16.17 -6.84
C LEU A 453 23.27 15.10 -6.50
N PHE A 454 24.07 15.38 -5.48
CA PHE A 454 25.11 14.47 -5.02
C PHE A 454 24.60 13.59 -3.86
N ALA A 455 23.96 14.19 -2.87
CA ALA A 455 23.51 13.50 -1.68
C ALA A 455 22.22 14.09 -1.09
N LEU A 456 21.52 13.24 -0.35
CA LEU A 456 20.35 13.58 0.45
C LEU A 456 20.64 13.17 1.89
N THR A 457 20.56 14.11 2.82
CA THR A 457 20.81 13.86 4.25
C THR A 457 19.63 14.35 5.08
N ALA A 458 19.45 13.77 6.27
CA ALA A 458 18.38 14.13 7.19
C ALA A 458 18.88 14.06 8.62
N ASP A 459 18.51 15.03 9.46
CA ASP A 459 18.77 14.96 10.89
C ASP A 459 17.71 14.11 11.57
N VAL A 460 18.19 13.09 12.27
CA VAL A 460 17.37 12.06 12.89
C VAL A 460 17.82 11.85 14.32
N PHE A 461 16.87 11.81 15.26
CA PHE A 461 17.13 11.39 16.63
C PHE A 461 16.18 10.28 17.07
N LYS A 462 16.63 9.51 18.05
CA LYS A 462 15.84 8.44 18.67
C LYS A 462 14.68 9.05 19.46
N SER A 463 13.47 8.56 19.21
CA SER A 463 12.32 8.89 20.04
C SER A 463 12.37 8.09 21.34
N TYR A 464 12.30 8.78 22.47
CA TYR A 464 12.05 8.18 23.79
C TYR A 464 10.58 8.45 24.14
N PRO A 465 9.75 7.41 24.33
CA PRO A 465 8.32 7.56 24.60
C PRO A 465 8.02 8.27 25.93
#